data_AF-W1YCD4-F1
#
_entry.id   AF-W1YCD4-F1
#
_cell.length_a   1.000
_cell.length_b   1.000
_cell.length_c   1.000
_cell.angle_alpha   90.00
_cell.angle_beta   90.00
_cell.angle_gamma   90.00
#
_symmetry.space_group_name_H-M   'P 1'
#
loop_
_entity.id
_entity.type
_entity.pdbx_description
1 polymer ?
#
loop_
_entity_poly.entity_id
_entity_poly.type
_entity_poly.pdbx_seq_one_letter_code
_entity_poly.pdbx_strand_id
1 'polypeptide(L)' 'MFSFLQPKEAKPSVPQNMIMNLYYKYRFQSLAGRFIGYAAYYIVRNNFALSTHFLSDILHMSKTEIG' A
#
# COMPACT_ATOMS: atom_id res chain seq x y z
N MET A 1 2.94 25.61 20.66
CA MET A 1 3.01 24.22 21.16
C MET A 1 2.40 23.31 20.10
N PHE A 2 3.02 22.16 19.82
CA PHE A 2 2.70 21.30 18.68
C PHE A 2 1.27 20.70 18.77
N SER A 3 0.31 21.33 18.10
CA SER A 3 -1.12 20.94 18.13
C SER A 3 -1.39 19.50 17.68
N PHE A 4 -0.47 18.86 16.96
CA PHE A 4 -0.62 17.47 16.50
C PHE A 4 -0.34 16.43 17.60
N LEU A 5 0.34 16.81 18.69
CA LEU A 5 0.62 15.95 19.84
C LEU A 5 -0.50 15.98 20.89
N GLN A 6 -1.51 16.84 20.70
CA GLN A 6 -2.62 16.92 21.64
C GLN A 6 -3.55 15.71 21.47
N PRO A 7 -4.04 15.12 22.57
CA PRO A 7 -4.99 14.01 22.50
C PRO A 7 -6.26 14.48 21.80
N LYS A 8 -6.74 13.66 20.85
CA LYS A 8 -8.01 13.92 20.16
C LYS A 8 -9.16 13.75 21.13
N GLU A 9 -10.14 14.66 21.08
CA GLU A 9 -11.38 14.50 21.84
C GLU A 9 -12.07 13.18 21.49
N ALA A 10 -12.68 12.57 22.52
CA ALA A 10 -13.39 11.31 22.37
C ALA A 10 -14.54 11.48 21.38
N LYS A 11 -14.51 10.71 20.29
CA LYS A 11 -15.58 10.72 19.31
C LYS A 11 -16.85 10.11 19.93
N PRO A 12 -18.04 10.68 19.65
CA PRO A 12 -19.29 10.07 20.09
C PRO A 12 -19.45 8.67 19.48
N SER A 13 -20.08 7.76 20.23
CA SER A 13 -20.34 6.40 19.75
C SER A 13 -21.23 6.41 18.50
N VAL A 14 -20.99 5.47 17.60
CA VAL A 14 -21.82 5.28 16.41
C VAL A 14 -23.22 4.80 16.83
N PRO A 15 -24.31 5.38 16.31
CA PRO A 15 -25.67 4.89 16.54
C PRO A 15 -25.86 3.43 16.17
N GLN A 16 -26.61 2.66 16.99
CA GLN A 16 -26.76 1.21 16.86
C GLN A 16 -27.20 0.76 15.45
N ASN A 17 -28.08 1.54 14.82
CA ASN A 17 -28.62 1.28 13.48
C ASN A 17 -27.59 1.42 12.35
N MET A 18 -26.48 2.13 12.57
CA MET A 18 -25.44 2.36 11.56
C MET A 18 -24.22 1.44 11.69
N ILE A 19 -24.08 0.76 12.84
CA ILE A 19 -22.90 -0.08 13.15
C ILE A 19 -22.65 -1.10 12.04
N MET A 20 -23.69 -1.84 11.63
CA MET A 20 -23.54 -2.94 10.69
C MET A 20 -23.10 -2.46 9.29
N ASN A 21 -23.70 -1.38 8.80
CA ASN A 21 -23.34 -0.78 7.51
C ASN A 21 -21.89 -0.28 7.53
N LEU A 22 -21.51 0.46 8.56
CA LEU A 22 -20.15 0.97 8.72
C LEU A 22 -19.12 -0.15 8.86
N TYR A 23 -19.45 -1.20 9.60
CA TYR A 23 -18.59 -2.37 9.75
C TYR A 23 -18.26 -3.01 8.39
N TYR A 24 -19.27 -3.29 7.56
CA TYR A 24 -19.04 -3.86 6.24
C TYR A 24 -18.23 -2.94 5.32
N LYS A 25 -18.54 -1.64 5.34
CA LYS A 25 -17.79 -0.63 4.59
C LYS A 25 -16.31 -0.62 4.99
N TYR A 26 -16.02 -0.53 6.28
CA TYR A 26 -14.64 -0.48 6.78
C TYR A 26 -13.89 -1.79 6.60
N ARG A 27 -14.58 -2.93 6.70
CA ARG A 27 -14.02 -4.24 6.39
C ARG A 27 -13.56 -4.31 4.93
N PHE A 28 -14.39 -3.85 3.99
CA PHE A 28 -14.03 -3.81 2.58
C PHE A 28 -12.90 -2.82 2.30
N GLN A 29 -12.93 -1.62 2.91
CA GLN A 29 -11.86 -0.64 2.79
C GLN A 29 -10.52 -1.18 3.30
N SER A 30 -10.52 -1.87 4.44
CA SER A 30 -9.29 -2.48 4.99
C SER A 30 -8.76 -3.60 4.10
N LEU A 31 -9.64 -4.44 3.53
CA LEU A 31 -9.25 -5.49 2.61
C LEU A 31 -8.64 -4.91 1.33
N ALA A 32 -9.32 -3.93 0.73
CA ALA A 32 -8.84 -3.22 -0.46
C ALA A 32 -7.49 -2.54 -0.20
N GLY A 33 -7.32 -1.88 0.95
CA GLY A 33 -6.06 -1.23 1.31
C GLY A 33 -4.90 -2.21 1.39
N ARG A 34 -5.07 -3.36 2.07
CA ARG A 34 -4.03 -4.40 2.12
C ARG A 34 -3.74 -5.00 0.75
N PHE A 35 -4.78 -5.24 -0.04
CA PHE A 35 -4.64 -5.77 -1.40
C PHE A 35 -3.85 -4.82 -2.30
N ILE A 36 -4.23 -3.54 -2.35
CA ILE A 36 -3.54 -2.51 -3.14
C ILE A 36 -2.09 -2.36 -2.68
N GLY A 37 -1.85 -2.32 -1.36
CA GLY A 37 -0.49 -2.24 -0.83
C GLY A 37 0.40 -3.41 -1.26
N TYR A 38 -0.13 -4.64 -1.21
CA TYR A 38 0.58 -5.83 -1.67
C TYR A 38 0.81 -5.79 -3.19
N ALA A 39 -0.20 -5.41 -3.97
CA ALA A 39 -0.06 -5.28 -5.42
C ALA A 39 1.01 -4.24 -5.80
N ALA A 40 1.03 -3.08 -5.15
CA ALA A 40 2.02 -2.04 -5.37
C ALA A 40 3.45 -2.53 -5.09
N TYR A 41 3.65 -3.28 -4.00
CA TYR A 41 4.95 -3.90 -3.70
C TYR A 41 5.44 -4.79 -4.85
N TYR A 42 4.57 -5.63 -5.40
CA TYR A 42 4.94 -6.51 -6.52
C TYR A 42 5.14 -5.78 -7.84
N ILE A 43 4.37 -4.71 -8.10
CA ILE A 43 4.59 -3.86 -9.27
C ILE A 43 6.01 -3.30 -9.22
N VAL A 44 6.38 -2.62 -8.13
CA VAL A 44 7.72 -2.02 -8.00
C VAL A 44 8.81 -3.09 -8.04
N ARG A 45 8.64 -4.20 -7.33
CA ARG A 45 9.62 -5.31 -7.32
C ARG A 45 9.85 -5.91 -8.70
N ASN A 46 8.80 -6.08 -9.50
CA ASN A 46 8.92 -6.70 -10.83
C ASN A 46 9.47 -5.74 -11.90
N ASN A 47 9.61 -4.43 -11.61
CA ASN A 47 10.18 -3.48 -12.57
C ASN A 47 11.61 -3.86 -12.97
N PHE A 48 12.41 -4.36 -12.02
CA PHE A 48 13.80 -4.71 -12.31
C PHE A 48 13.90 -5.85 -13.33
N ALA A 49 13.08 -6.89 -13.17
CA ALA A 49 12.99 -8.01 -14.11
C ALA A 49 12.55 -7.57 -15.52
N LEU A 50 11.67 -6.57 -15.61
CA LEU A 50 11.27 -5.98 -16.90
C LEU A 50 12.39 -5.14 -17.53
N SER A 51 13.20 -4.47 -16.70
CA SER A 51 14.32 -3.64 -17.16
C SER A 51 15.60 -4.41 -17.49
N THR A 52 15.69 -5.71 -17.16
CA THR A 52 16.88 -6.54 -17.42
C THR A 52 17.35 -6.49 -18.88
N HIS A 53 16.43 -6.50 -19.85
CA HIS A 53 16.77 -6.36 -21.26
C HIS A 53 17.45 -5.01 -21.56
N PHE A 54 16.89 -3.92 -21.02
CA PHE A 54 17.46 -2.58 -21.16
C PHE A 54 18.85 -2.48 -20.52
N LEU A 55 19.04 -3.07 -19.33
CA LEU A 55 20.33 -3.10 -18.63
C LEU A 55 21.41 -3.88 -19.41
N SER A 56 21.03 -4.99 -20.05
CA SER A 56 21.94 -5.77 -20.90
C SER A 56 22.28 -5.04 -22.21
N ASP A 57 21.28 -4.47 -22.88
CA ASP A 57 21.44 -3.93 -24.23
C ASP A 57 22.11 -2.55 -24.26
N ILE A 58 21.83 -1.69 -23.28
CA ILE A 58 22.33 -0.29 -23.25
C ILE A 58 23.52 -0.11 -22.33
N LEU A 59 23.57 -0.83 -21.21
CA LEU A 59 24.66 -0.72 -20.24
C LEU A 59 25.68 -1.86 -20.37
N HIS A 60 25.48 -2.80 -21.30
CA HIS A 60 26.36 -3.95 -21.55
C HIS A 60 26.68 -4.80 -20.30
N MET A 61 25.76 -4.82 -19.32
CA MET A 61 25.93 -5.63 -18.11
C MET A 61 25.69 -7.11 -18.39
N SER A 62 26.52 -7.96 -17.77
CA SER A 62 26.35 -9.41 -17.80
C SER A 62 25.24 -9.89 -16.87
N LYS A 63 24.71 -11.10 -17.11
CA LYS A 63 23.65 -11.67 -16.27
C LYS A 63 24.06 -11.85 -14.79
N THR A 64 25.35 -12.03 -14.55
CA THR A 64 25.98 -12.13 -13.22
C THR A 64 26.07 -10.80 -12.48
N GLU A 65 26.02 -9.66 -13.18
CA GLU A 65 26.04 -8.33 -12.56
C GLU A 65 24.62 -7.82 -12.29
N ILE A 66 23.62 -8.35 -12.99
CA ILE A 66 22.22 -7.96 -12.86
C ILE A 66 21.51 -8.76 -11.75
N GLY A 67 21.84 -10.04 -11.57
CA GLY A 67 21.21 -10.95 -10.60
C GLY A 67 21.96 -11.08 -9.29
#